data_AF-A0A2D5R4D4-F1
#
_entry.id   AF-A0A2D5R4D4-F1
#
_cell.length_a   1.000
_cell.length_b   1.000
_cell.length_c   1.000
_cell.angle_alpha   90.00
_cell.angle_beta   90.00
_cell.angle_gamma   90.00
#
_symmetry.space_group_name_H-M   'P 1'
#
loop_
_entity.id
_entity.type
_entity.pdbx_description
1 polymer ?
#
loop_
_entity_poly.entity_id
_entity_poly.type
_entity_poly.pdbx_seq_one_letter_code
_entity_poly.pdbx_strand_id
1 'polypeptide(L)'
;MATYTASNAIKKITTGDESGSWGSSTNNNFDIIDRAANGFVSIALSSTSYTLALSTTAVLSNGHYKAIKFTGTLGGTCTVTLEQNDKARMYMILNSTNQTLSITQGSGANVTILADKSAIILADGAGSGAAVTDFTSLVSISELDGITAGTVTASKAVVVDANKDITGFRNITATGELDAATLDISGDADIDGTTNLDIVNIAETTTIATDNKIQFRDTGLYINSSADGQLDIVADTEIQIVATTIDINGAVVLDGAITGATNITLSGELDAATLDISGNADIDGTLETDALSIDGTAVTSTAAELNVMDGDTSASDVTIVDADQFVLNDGGTMKQVAATKLSAYVESVGVNQQWYDMSGSRSIGTSYQNTTGRAIMVSVGSTISYEVYLQVSHNGSSWVNVGTLGGHGGINDSGSSQAIVPAGHYYKQSGGLNIVVWAELR
;
A
#
# COMPACT_ATOMS: atom_id res chain seq x y z
N MET A 1 -102.55 21.82 35.23
CA MET A 1 -101.07 21.79 35.12
C MET A 1 -100.76 21.79 33.63
N ALA A 2 -99.90 22.69 33.14
CA ALA A 2 -99.58 22.75 31.70
C ALA A 2 -98.81 21.49 31.28
N THR A 3 -99.14 20.93 30.11
CA THR A 3 -98.37 19.84 29.48
C THR A 3 -97.46 20.41 28.41
N TYR A 4 -96.43 19.67 28.03
CA TYR A 4 -95.42 20.11 27.07
C TYR A 4 -95.14 19.00 26.05
N THR A 5 -94.60 19.35 24.88
CA THR A 5 -94.06 18.35 23.94
C THR A 5 -92.83 17.64 24.54
N ALA A 6 -92.52 16.45 24.04
CA ALA A 6 -91.57 15.55 24.70
C ALA A 6 -90.11 15.97 24.54
N SER A 7 -89.73 16.50 23.38
CA SER A 7 -88.34 16.77 23.02
C SER A 7 -87.95 18.24 23.23
N ASN A 8 -88.81 19.19 22.87
CA ASN A 8 -88.50 20.63 22.89
C ASN A 8 -89.26 21.41 23.97
N ALA A 9 -90.03 20.74 24.83
CA ALA A 9 -90.81 21.35 25.89
C ALA A 9 -91.71 22.52 25.40
N ILE A 10 -92.32 22.39 24.22
CA ILE A 10 -93.28 23.37 23.70
C ILE A 10 -94.55 23.27 24.54
N LYS A 11 -94.97 24.38 25.16
CA LYS A 11 -96.16 24.42 26.01
C LYS A 11 -97.41 24.08 25.20
N LYS A 12 -98.14 23.06 25.63
CA LYS A 12 -99.44 22.67 25.07
C LYS A 12 -100.55 23.51 25.68
N ILE A 13 -101.60 23.75 24.89
CA ILE A 13 -102.81 24.45 25.31
C ILE A 13 -103.62 23.53 26.25
N THR A 14 -104.04 24.03 27.40
CA THR A 14 -104.75 23.24 28.43
C THR A 14 -106.23 23.11 28.05
N THR A 15 -106.86 21.97 28.38
CA THR A 15 -108.30 21.76 28.17
C THR A 15 -109.13 22.87 28.83
N GLY A 16 -109.80 23.69 28.02
CA GLY A 16 -110.62 24.83 28.46
C GLY A 16 -110.07 26.21 28.06
N ASP A 17 -108.77 26.33 27.75
CA ASP A 17 -108.23 27.52 27.09
C ASP A 17 -108.60 27.44 25.59
N GLU A 18 -109.23 28.49 25.05
CA GLU A 18 -109.70 28.62 23.65
C GLU A 18 -110.67 27.50 23.17
N SER A 19 -111.91 27.54 23.67
CA SER A 19 -113.02 26.61 23.41
C SER A 19 -113.25 26.22 21.94
N GLY A 20 -112.92 24.97 21.58
CA GLY A 20 -113.19 24.31 20.30
C GLY A 20 -112.21 23.16 20.04
N SER A 21 -112.36 22.39 18.95
CA SER A 21 -111.41 21.31 18.58
C SER A 21 -109.98 21.80 18.29
N TRP A 22 -109.77 23.12 18.27
CA TRP A 22 -108.52 23.79 17.88
C TRP A 22 -107.38 23.55 18.86
N GLY A 23 -107.64 23.49 20.17
CA GLY A 23 -106.59 23.19 21.16
C GLY A 23 -105.97 21.81 20.95
N SER A 24 -106.80 20.80 20.66
CA SER A 24 -106.33 19.43 20.38
C SER A 24 -105.56 19.34 19.06
N SER A 25 -106.04 19.97 17.98
CA SER A 25 -105.34 19.97 16.69
C SER A 25 -104.00 20.72 16.75
N THR A 26 -103.94 21.85 17.46
CA THR A 26 -102.71 22.62 17.65
C THR A 26 -101.69 21.84 18.48
N ASN A 27 -102.12 21.22 19.58
CA ASN A 27 -101.24 20.38 20.39
C ASN A 27 -100.69 19.18 19.59
N ASN A 28 -101.51 18.58 18.74
CA ASN A 28 -101.07 17.53 17.83
C ASN A 28 -100.06 18.04 16.78
N ASN A 29 -100.28 19.23 16.22
CA ASN A 29 -99.29 19.86 15.33
C ASN A 29 -97.97 20.15 16.07
N PHE A 30 -98.03 20.58 17.33
CA PHE A 30 -96.83 20.73 18.16
C PHE A 30 -96.12 19.39 18.36
N ASP A 31 -96.83 18.30 18.62
CA ASP A 31 -96.22 16.97 18.72
C ASP A 31 -95.59 16.51 17.39
N ILE A 32 -96.19 16.83 16.24
CA ILE A 32 -95.62 16.55 14.92
C ILE A 32 -94.33 17.35 14.70
N ILE A 33 -94.37 18.66 14.97
CA ILE A 33 -93.19 19.55 14.85
C ILE A 33 -92.08 19.09 15.80
N ASP A 34 -92.43 18.70 17.03
CA ASP A 34 -91.49 18.22 18.03
C ASP A 34 -90.76 16.96 17.57
N ARG A 35 -91.49 15.99 17.01
CA ARG A 35 -90.94 14.77 16.42
C ARG A 35 -90.03 15.08 15.23
N ALA A 36 -90.46 15.98 14.36
CA ALA A 36 -89.73 16.33 13.13
C ALA A 36 -88.49 17.19 13.41
N ALA A 37 -88.47 17.95 14.49
CA ALA A 37 -87.33 18.79 14.87
C ALA A 37 -86.24 17.98 15.57
N ASN A 38 -86.58 17.31 16.69
CA ASN A 38 -85.61 16.64 17.59
C ASN A 38 -86.12 15.30 18.14
N GLY A 39 -87.18 14.74 17.56
CA GLY A 39 -87.72 13.48 18.03
C GLY A 39 -86.76 12.31 17.77
N PHE A 40 -86.65 11.44 18.77
CA PHE A 40 -86.02 10.13 18.68
C PHE A 40 -87.01 9.02 19.07
N VAL A 41 -87.03 7.92 18.32
CA VAL A 41 -87.83 6.74 18.65
C VAL A 41 -87.05 5.45 18.44
N SER A 42 -87.29 4.45 19.29
CA SER A 42 -86.82 3.08 19.10
C SER A 42 -87.98 2.22 18.60
N ILE A 43 -87.79 1.54 17.47
CA ILE A 43 -88.80 0.69 16.83
C ILE A 43 -88.27 -0.74 16.76
N ALA A 44 -88.95 -1.67 17.43
CA ALA A 44 -88.63 -3.09 17.35
C ALA A 44 -89.20 -3.68 16.05
N LEU A 45 -88.33 -4.25 15.23
CA LEU A 45 -88.66 -4.99 14.02
C LEU A 45 -88.71 -6.49 14.31
N SER A 46 -89.74 -7.16 13.80
CA SER A 46 -89.96 -8.60 13.97
C SER A 46 -90.09 -9.36 12.66
N SER A 47 -89.95 -8.68 11.51
CA SER A 47 -90.07 -9.28 10.18
C SER A 47 -89.11 -8.62 9.19
N THR A 48 -88.96 -9.23 8.00
CA THR A 48 -88.11 -8.74 6.91
C THR A 48 -88.77 -7.64 6.06
N SER A 49 -89.95 -7.14 6.45
CA SER A 49 -90.60 -5.99 5.83
C SER A 49 -91.21 -5.09 6.89
N TYR A 50 -90.99 -3.79 6.80
CA TYR A 50 -91.58 -2.81 7.69
C TYR A 50 -91.94 -1.55 6.92
N THR A 51 -93.16 -1.06 7.11
CA THR A 51 -93.58 0.21 6.54
C THR A 51 -93.52 1.27 7.64
N LEU A 52 -92.64 2.25 7.46
CA LEU A 52 -92.55 3.40 8.35
C LEU A 52 -93.69 4.35 8.03
N ALA A 53 -94.79 4.17 8.77
CA ALA A 53 -96.03 4.86 8.48
C ALA A 53 -95.95 6.37 8.69
N LEU A 54 -96.67 7.11 7.86
CA LEU A 54 -96.66 8.55 7.83
C LEU A 54 -98.02 9.11 7.38
N SER A 55 -98.76 9.68 8.32
CA SER A 55 -100.10 10.20 8.08
C SER A 55 -100.15 11.34 7.07
N THR A 56 -101.19 11.34 6.24
CA THR A 56 -101.59 12.46 5.36
C THR A 56 -102.62 13.40 6.02
N THR A 57 -103.11 13.05 7.22
CA THR A 57 -104.27 13.69 7.88
C THR A 57 -103.96 14.15 9.31
N ALA A 58 -102.72 14.62 9.54
CA ALA A 58 -102.26 15.12 10.84
C ALA A 58 -102.43 14.11 11.99
N VAL A 59 -102.29 12.81 11.76
CA VAL A 59 -102.20 11.80 12.83
C VAL A 59 -100.74 11.59 13.19
N LEU A 60 -100.43 11.47 14.48
CA LEU A 60 -99.07 11.14 14.93
C LEU A 60 -98.63 9.77 14.38
N SER A 61 -97.54 9.76 13.62
CA SER A 61 -96.97 8.54 13.05
C SER A 61 -95.47 8.43 13.36
N ASN A 62 -94.91 7.23 13.23
CA ASN A 62 -93.50 6.99 13.47
C ASN A 62 -92.60 7.66 12.41
N GLY A 63 -93.10 7.84 11.19
CA GLY A 63 -92.39 8.58 10.14
C GLY A 63 -92.18 10.07 10.42
N HIS A 64 -92.79 10.63 11.48
CA HIS A 64 -92.53 12.01 11.90
C HIS A 64 -91.22 12.17 12.69
N TYR A 65 -90.64 11.09 13.23
CA TYR A 65 -89.40 11.19 14.00
C TYR A 65 -88.20 11.46 13.10
N LYS A 66 -87.39 12.48 13.44
CA LYS A 66 -86.16 12.79 12.72
C LYS A 66 -85.08 11.71 12.87
N ALA A 67 -84.99 11.11 14.06
CA ALA A 67 -84.04 10.05 14.36
C ALA A 67 -84.76 8.77 14.79
N ILE A 68 -84.38 7.64 14.21
CA ILE A 68 -85.04 6.35 14.42
C ILE A 68 -83.97 5.30 14.68
N LYS A 69 -84.12 4.56 15.78
CA LYS A 69 -83.35 3.36 16.07
C LYS A 69 -84.21 2.13 15.80
N PHE A 70 -83.83 1.34 14.81
CA PHE A 70 -84.44 0.04 14.60
C PHE A 70 -83.72 -1.01 15.46
N THR A 71 -84.48 -1.82 16.18
CA THR A 71 -83.98 -2.90 17.05
C THR A 71 -84.67 -4.22 16.71
N GLY A 72 -84.16 -5.33 17.22
CA GLY A 72 -84.79 -6.65 17.07
C GLY A 72 -83.91 -7.66 16.34
N THR A 73 -84.31 -8.93 16.42
CA THR A 73 -83.61 -10.05 15.79
C THR A 73 -84.41 -10.52 14.58
N LEU A 74 -83.84 -10.36 13.39
CA LEU A 74 -84.48 -10.59 12.10
C LEU A 74 -83.93 -11.84 11.43
N GLY A 75 -84.77 -12.53 10.66
CA GLY A 75 -84.39 -13.73 9.89
C GLY A 75 -83.70 -13.45 8.54
N GLY A 76 -83.49 -12.18 8.19
CA GLY A 76 -82.93 -11.75 6.91
C GLY A 76 -82.89 -10.22 6.80
N THR A 77 -82.42 -9.69 5.67
CA THR A 77 -82.48 -8.25 5.38
C THR A 77 -83.92 -7.75 5.50
N CYS A 78 -84.13 -6.65 6.24
CA CYS A 78 -85.44 -6.02 6.34
C CYS A 78 -85.55 -4.83 5.40
N THR A 79 -86.60 -4.82 4.58
CA THR A 79 -86.94 -3.66 3.76
C THR A 79 -87.81 -2.71 4.57
N VAL A 80 -87.29 -1.52 4.86
CA VAL A 80 -88.01 -0.44 5.52
C VAL A 80 -88.53 0.52 4.46
N THR A 81 -89.83 0.49 4.21
CA THR A 81 -90.50 1.37 3.24
C THR A 81 -90.95 2.66 3.91
N LEU A 82 -90.41 3.79 3.48
CA LEU A 82 -90.85 5.12 3.90
C LEU A 82 -92.15 5.45 3.15
N GLU A 83 -93.25 5.63 3.89
CA GLU A 83 -94.51 6.05 3.27
C GLU A 83 -94.44 7.47 2.69
N GLN A 84 -95.34 7.75 1.75
CA GLN A 84 -95.41 9.00 0.97
C GLN A 84 -94.21 9.19 0.05
N ASN A 85 -94.31 8.64 -1.16
CA ASN A 85 -93.23 8.74 -2.13
C ASN A 85 -93.10 10.16 -2.71
N ASP A 86 -94.02 11.08 -2.45
CA ASP A 86 -94.09 12.43 -3.01
C ASP A 86 -93.62 13.52 -2.00
N LYS A 87 -92.91 13.13 -0.94
CA LYS A 87 -92.46 14.03 0.14
C LYS A 87 -91.00 13.78 0.49
N ALA A 88 -90.16 14.79 0.32
CA ALA A 88 -88.74 14.73 0.65
C ALA A 88 -88.51 14.82 2.16
N ARG A 89 -87.62 13.98 2.71
CA ARG A 89 -87.33 13.93 4.15
C ARG A 89 -85.90 13.47 4.43
N MET A 90 -85.33 13.97 5.52
CA MET A 90 -84.06 13.50 6.04
C MET A 90 -84.28 12.70 7.32
N TYR A 91 -83.68 11.52 7.41
CA TYR A 91 -83.71 10.68 8.60
C TYR A 91 -82.30 10.37 9.10
N MET A 92 -82.13 10.33 10.41
CA MET A 92 -80.97 9.72 11.06
C MET A 92 -81.38 8.33 11.51
N ILE A 93 -80.83 7.29 10.88
CA ILE A 93 -81.23 5.91 11.15
C ILE A 93 -80.07 5.17 11.82
N LEU A 94 -80.36 4.57 12.97
CA LEU A 94 -79.48 3.66 13.67
C LEU A 94 -80.01 2.23 13.46
N ASN A 95 -79.23 1.39 12.79
CA ASN A 95 -79.54 -0.03 12.69
C ASN A 95 -78.90 -0.78 13.86
N SER A 96 -79.68 -1.07 14.89
CA SER A 96 -79.28 -1.96 16.00
C SER A 96 -80.03 -3.29 15.94
N THR A 97 -80.32 -3.75 14.72
CA THR A 97 -80.75 -5.12 14.46
C THR A 97 -79.54 -5.98 14.11
N ASN A 98 -79.69 -7.30 14.15
CA ASN A 98 -78.64 -8.24 13.74
C ASN A 98 -78.48 -8.39 12.21
N GLN A 99 -79.32 -7.73 11.41
CA GLN A 99 -79.35 -7.87 9.95
C GLN A 99 -79.21 -6.51 9.25
N THR A 100 -79.08 -6.55 7.93
CA THR A 100 -79.05 -5.35 7.09
C THR A 100 -80.46 -4.75 6.95
N LEU A 101 -80.55 -3.42 6.92
CA LEU A 101 -81.76 -2.69 6.53
C LEU A 101 -81.62 -2.15 5.11
N SER A 102 -82.64 -2.33 4.28
CA SER A 102 -82.78 -1.65 2.99
C SER A 102 -83.86 -0.58 3.12
N ILE A 103 -83.47 0.69 3.15
CA ILE A 103 -84.40 1.81 3.26
C ILE A 103 -84.84 2.22 1.86
N THR A 104 -86.15 2.23 1.63
CA THR A 104 -86.74 2.50 0.32
C THR A 104 -87.84 3.56 0.43
N GLN A 105 -87.97 4.39 -0.61
CA GLN A 105 -89.09 5.29 -0.84
C GLN A 105 -89.42 5.16 -2.31
N GLY A 106 -90.62 4.73 -2.71
CA GLY A 106 -90.93 4.51 -4.13
C GLY A 106 -90.13 3.37 -4.79
N SER A 107 -89.91 3.47 -6.10
CA SER A 107 -89.22 2.46 -6.92
C SER A 107 -87.79 2.83 -7.31
N GLY A 108 -87.25 3.94 -6.82
CA GLY A 108 -85.88 4.38 -7.10
C GLY A 108 -84.84 3.69 -6.21
N ALA A 109 -83.68 4.32 -6.03
CA ALA A 109 -82.57 3.72 -5.29
C ALA A 109 -82.86 3.56 -3.79
N ASN A 110 -82.34 2.49 -3.19
CA ASN A 110 -82.43 2.22 -1.77
C ASN A 110 -81.09 2.48 -1.08
N VAL A 111 -81.13 2.85 0.21
CA VAL A 111 -79.93 2.88 1.05
C VAL A 111 -79.82 1.59 1.85
N THR A 112 -78.62 1.01 1.85
CA THR A 112 -78.30 -0.18 2.65
C THR A 112 -77.58 0.24 3.92
N ILE A 113 -78.12 -0.13 5.09
CA ILE A 113 -77.49 0.11 6.39
C ILE A 113 -77.19 -1.25 7.01
N LEU A 114 -75.91 -1.61 7.10
CA LEU A 114 -75.47 -2.88 7.71
C LEU A 114 -75.81 -2.93 9.21
N ALA A 115 -75.82 -4.14 9.78
CA ALA A 115 -76.00 -4.34 11.22
C ALA A 115 -75.00 -3.49 12.02
N ASP A 116 -75.46 -2.90 13.13
CA ASP A 116 -74.71 -2.01 14.01
C ASP A 116 -74.08 -0.76 13.33
N LYS A 117 -74.51 -0.44 12.11
CA LYS A 117 -74.15 0.81 11.43
C LYS A 117 -75.29 1.83 11.50
N SER A 118 -74.99 3.05 11.11
CA SER A 118 -75.94 4.15 11.07
C SER A 118 -75.75 4.92 9.76
N ALA A 119 -76.82 5.53 9.27
CA ALA A 119 -76.76 6.41 8.11
C ALA A 119 -77.63 7.65 8.33
N ILE A 120 -77.20 8.76 7.75
CA ILE A 120 -78.05 9.94 7.54
C ILE A 120 -78.54 9.82 6.11
N ILE A 121 -79.84 9.68 5.93
CA ILE A 121 -80.43 9.48 4.60
C ILE A 121 -81.26 10.68 4.19
N LEU A 122 -81.26 10.96 2.89
CA LEU A 122 -82.19 11.87 2.22
C LEU A 122 -83.10 11.05 1.31
N ALA A 123 -84.38 10.98 1.65
CA ALA A 123 -85.43 10.46 0.78
C ALA A 123 -85.97 11.65 -0.05
N ASP A 124 -85.92 11.58 -1.37
CA ASP A 124 -86.12 12.74 -2.25
C ASP A 124 -87.59 13.11 -2.52
N GLY A 125 -88.52 12.22 -2.23
CA GLY A 125 -89.94 12.45 -2.47
C GLY A 125 -90.33 12.65 -3.95
N ALA A 126 -89.62 12.07 -4.92
CA ALA A 126 -89.88 12.28 -6.35
C ALA A 126 -91.13 11.56 -6.93
N GLY A 127 -92.08 11.13 -6.09
CA GLY A 127 -93.26 10.37 -6.49
C GLY A 127 -92.95 8.90 -6.70
N SER A 128 -93.57 8.23 -7.69
CA SER A 128 -93.40 6.78 -7.87
C SER A 128 -91.93 6.34 -7.99
N GLY A 129 -91.07 7.20 -8.55
CA GLY A 129 -89.64 6.93 -8.73
C GLY A 129 -88.73 7.53 -7.66
N ALA A 130 -89.27 7.90 -6.50
CA ALA A 130 -88.48 8.44 -5.38
C ALA A 130 -87.28 7.55 -5.05
N ALA A 131 -86.21 8.16 -4.56
CA ALA A 131 -84.98 7.48 -4.20
C ALA A 131 -84.52 7.92 -2.81
N VAL A 132 -83.77 7.03 -2.16
CA VAL A 132 -83.09 7.29 -0.90
C VAL A 132 -81.59 7.38 -1.17
N THR A 133 -80.96 8.45 -0.70
CA THR A 133 -79.51 8.69 -0.80
C THR A 133 -78.88 8.66 0.58
N ASP A 134 -77.75 7.97 0.74
CA ASP A 134 -76.96 8.01 1.97
C ASP A 134 -76.07 9.26 1.94
N PHE A 135 -76.42 10.27 2.74
CA PHE A 135 -75.67 11.50 2.84
C PHE A 135 -74.26 11.28 3.41
N THR A 136 -74.06 10.24 4.24
CA THR A 136 -72.74 9.94 4.81
C THR A 136 -71.75 9.43 3.76
N SER A 137 -72.26 8.76 2.71
CA SER A 137 -71.45 8.32 1.56
C SER A 137 -70.96 9.47 0.67
N LEU A 138 -71.61 10.64 0.75
CA LEU A 138 -71.25 11.85 -0.01
C LEU A 138 -70.20 12.73 0.70
N VAL A 139 -69.90 12.46 1.97
CA VAL A 139 -68.83 13.15 2.72
C VAL A 139 -67.50 12.51 2.32
N SER A 140 -66.53 13.30 1.84
CA SER A 140 -65.25 12.88 1.21
C SER A 140 -64.26 12.11 2.11
N ILE A 141 -64.71 11.34 3.10
CA ILE A 141 -63.88 10.31 3.75
C ILE A 141 -63.58 9.14 2.78
N SER A 142 -64.32 9.06 1.67
CA SER A 142 -64.14 8.11 0.59
C SER A 142 -62.82 8.24 -0.17
N GLU A 143 -62.11 9.37 -0.06
CA GLU A 143 -60.76 9.48 -0.60
C GLU A 143 -59.77 8.62 0.21
N LEU A 144 -60.05 8.34 1.48
CA LEU A 144 -59.29 7.42 2.32
C LEU A 144 -59.89 6.00 2.36
N ASP A 145 -61.16 5.85 1.97
CA ASP A 145 -61.84 4.55 1.85
C ASP A 145 -61.27 3.75 0.66
N GLY A 146 -60.83 2.52 0.92
CA GLY A 146 -60.21 1.64 -0.09
C GLY A 146 -58.68 1.67 -0.16
N ILE A 147 -57.97 2.40 0.71
CA ILE A 147 -56.51 2.24 0.85
C ILE A 147 -56.24 1.00 1.71
N THR A 148 -55.58 -0.03 1.16
CA THR A 148 -54.99 -1.09 1.99
C THR A 148 -53.84 -0.46 2.78
N ALA A 149 -53.87 -0.57 4.11
CA ALA A 149 -52.78 -0.05 4.94
C ALA A 149 -51.44 -0.62 4.45
N GLY A 150 -50.44 0.26 4.27
CA GLY A 150 -49.16 -0.09 3.65
C GLY A 150 -49.08 0.08 2.13
N THR A 151 -50.05 0.77 1.50
CA THR A 151 -50.02 1.15 0.07
C THR A 151 -50.01 2.67 -0.16
N VAL A 152 -49.30 3.13 -1.19
CA VAL A 152 -49.28 4.53 -1.64
C VAL A 152 -50.26 4.69 -2.80
N THR A 153 -51.28 5.54 -2.65
CA THR A 153 -52.18 5.89 -3.76
C THR A 153 -51.87 7.28 -4.29
N ALA A 154 -51.81 7.43 -5.62
CA ALA A 154 -51.53 8.71 -6.26
C ALA A 154 -52.52 9.80 -5.81
N SER A 155 -51.99 10.99 -5.54
CA SER A 155 -52.76 12.20 -5.21
C SER A 155 -53.65 12.11 -3.95
N LYS A 156 -53.39 11.15 -3.07
CA LYS A 156 -54.08 10.95 -1.78
C LYS A 156 -53.09 11.03 -0.61
N ALA A 157 -53.55 10.65 0.59
CA ALA A 157 -52.70 10.48 1.76
C ALA A 157 -51.90 9.16 1.72
N VAL A 158 -50.77 9.13 2.42
CA VAL A 158 -50.05 7.89 2.76
C VAL A 158 -50.63 7.35 4.06
N VAL A 159 -51.19 6.13 4.02
CA VAL A 159 -51.72 5.44 5.20
C VAL A 159 -50.84 4.23 5.48
N VAL A 160 -50.14 4.29 6.61
CA VAL A 160 -49.25 3.22 7.07
C VAL A 160 -50.03 2.17 7.87
N ASP A 161 -49.48 0.96 7.96
CA ASP A 161 -50.07 -0.10 8.79
C ASP A 161 -49.80 0.09 10.29
N ALA A 162 -50.18 -0.90 11.11
CA ALA A 162 -49.99 -0.84 12.56
C ALA A 162 -48.50 -0.78 12.98
N ASN A 163 -47.58 -1.26 12.14
CA ASN A 163 -46.14 -1.19 12.35
C ASN A 163 -45.54 0.14 11.87
N LYS A 164 -46.35 0.97 11.19
CA LYS A 164 -45.95 2.17 10.46
C LYS A 164 -45.16 1.87 9.18
N ASP A 165 -45.36 0.67 8.63
CA ASP A 165 -44.71 0.25 7.40
C ASP A 165 -45.49 0.75 6.17
N ILE A 166 -44.73 1.01 5.11
CA ILE A 166 -45.24 1.41 3.80
C ILE A 166 -44.32 0.81 2.73
N THR A 167 -44.89 0.22 1.69
CA THR A 167 -44.13 -0.36 0.58
C THR A 167 -44.55 0.25 -0.75
N GLY A 168 -43.63 0.29 -1.71
CA GLY A 168 -43.96 0.61 -3.10
C GLY A 168 -43.98 2.10 -3.45
N PHE A 169 -43.31 2.98 -2.70
CA PHE A 169 -42.98 4.30 -3.24
C PHE A 169 -42.21 4.11 -4.56
N ARG A 170 -42.69 4.74 -5.63
CA ARG A 170 -41.97 4.76 -6.91
C ARG A 170 -40.81 5.75 -6.87
N ASN A 171 -41.11 6.97 -6.42
CA ASN A 171 -40.17 8.07 -6.28
C ASN A 171 -40.43 8.72 -4.93
N ILE A 172 -39.36 9.09 -4.22
CA ILE A 172 -39.42 9.89 -3.01
C ILE A 172 -38.58 11.14 -3.28
N THR A 173 -39.18 12.32 -3.14
CA THR A 173 -38.45 13.59 -3.25
C THR A 173 -38.58 14.30 -1.92
N ALA A 174 -37.46 14.44 -1.22
CA ALA A 174 -37.34 15.25 -0.01
C ALA A 174 -36.57 16.54 -0.37
N THR A 175 -37.02 17.69 0.14
CA THR A 175 -36.29 18.96 -0.01
C THR A 175 -35.27 19.18 1.11
N GLY A 176 -35.19 18.24 2.05
CA GLY A 176 -34.26 18.25 3.18
C GLY A 176 -33.58 16.89 3.32
N GLU A 177 -33.22 16.55 4.55
CA GLU A 177 -32.54 15.30 4.87
C GLU A 177 -33.51 14.12 4.99
N LEU A 178 -33.04 12.94 4.60
CA LEU A 178 -33.65 11.66 4.95
C LEU A 178 -32.99 11.14 6.23
N ASP A 179 -33.67 11.32 7.36
CA ASP A 179 -33.24 10.75 8.65
C ASP A 179 -33.70 9.28 8.73
N ALA A 180 -32.77 8.37 8.45
CA ALA A 180 -33.00 6.92 8.50
C ALA A 180 -31.96 6.26 9.41
N ALA A 181 -32.41 5.35 10.29
CA ALA A 181 -31.51 4.57 11.13
C ALA A 181 -30.57 3.68 10.29
N THR A 182 -31.06 3.20 9.14
CA THR A 182 -30.30 2.47 8.13
C THR A 182 -30.86 2.81 6.75
N LEU A 183 -29.98 2.92 5.77
CA LEU A 183 -30.36 3.09 4.37
C LEU A 183 -29.88 1.86 3.58
N ASP A 184 -30.81 1.19 2.92
CA ASP A 184 -30.53 0.07 2.03
C ASP A 184 -30.89 0.49 0.59
N ILE A 185 -29.92 0.37 -0.32
CA ILE A 185 -30.07 0.65 -1.75
C ILE A 185 -29.58 -0.61 -2.48
N SER A 186 -30.53 -1.39 -2.99
CA SER A 186 -30.21 -2.69 -3.62
C SER A 186 -29.60 -2.59 -5.02
N GLY A 187 -29.43 -1.38 -5.55
CA GLY A 187 -28.81 -1.10 -6.86
C GLY A 187 -27.77 0.00 -6.76
N ASP A 188 -27.46 0.64 -7.88
CA ASP A 188 -26.49 1.73 -7.91
C ASP A 188 -27.05 2.97 -7.20
N ALA A 189 -26.28 3.51 -6.25
CA ALA A 189 -26.58 4.79 -5.63
C ALA A 189 -25.98 5.93 -6.47
N ASP A 190 -26.84 6.77 -7.04
CA ASP A 190 -26.43 8.01 -7.71
C ASP A 190 -26.48 9.17 -6.73
N ILE A 191 -25.36 9.85 -6.53
CA ILE A 191 -25.20 10.98 -5.62
C ILE A 191 -24.64 12.15 -6.43
N ASP A 192 -25.52 13.11 -6.77
CA ASP A 192 -25.11 14.35 -7.41
C ASP A 192 -24.39 15.24 -6.38
N GLY A 193 -23.05 15.13 -6.35
CA GLY A 193 -22.18 15.92 -5.48
C GLY A 193 -21.28 15.06 -4.61
N THR A 194 -21.26 15.35 -3.31
CA THR A 194 -20.35 14.72 -2.34
C THR A 194 -21.10 13.89 -1.32
N THR A 195 -20.60 12.70 -1.02
CA THR A 195 -21.00 11.93 0.16
C THR A 195 -19.96 12.12 1.27
N ASN A 196 -20.41 12.42 2.48
CA ASN A 196 -19.54 12.45 3.67
C ASN A 196 -19.81 11.18 4.47
N LEU A 197 -18.87 10.24 4.43
CA LEU A 197 -18.97 8.95 5.10
C LEU A 197 -17.95 8.91 6.22
N ASP A 198 -18.39 8.58 7.43
CA ASP A 198 -17.47 8.37 8.56
C ASP A 198 -16.54 7.19 8.27
N ILE A 199 -17.10 6.07 7.82
CA ILE A 199 -16.38 4.84 7.47
C ILE A 199 -16.84 4.38 6.09
N VAL A 200 -15.88 4.09 5.23
CA VAL A 200 -16.11 3.44 3.94
C VAL A 200 -15.78 1.95 4.09
N ASN A 201 -16.80 1.10 4.17
CA ASN A 201 -16.66 -0.36 4.18
C ASN A 201 -17.20 -0.94 2.87
N ILE A 202 -16.35 -1.61 2.11
CA ILE A 202 -16.69 -2.15 0.79
C ILE A 202 -16.42 -3.66 0.82
N ALA A 203 -17.47 -4.44 0.61
CA ALA A 203 -17.40 -5.91 0.70
C ALA A 203 -16.65 -6.54 -0.48
N GLU A 204 -16.60 -5.85 -1.61
CA GLU A 204 -16.00 -6.32 -2.87
C GLU A 204 -14.96 -5.33 -3.41
N THR A 205 -14.57 -5.50 -4.69
CA THR A 205 -13.60 -4.62 -5.34
C THR A 205 -14.15 -3.20 -5.48
N THR A 206 -13.32 -2.23 -5.13
CA THR A 206 -13.58 -0.82 -5.42
C THR A 206 -12.91 -0.44 -6.73
N THR A 207 -13.68 0.09 -7.68
CA THR A 207 -13.12 0.65 -8.92
C THR A 207 -13.20 2.17 -8.86
N ILE A 208 -12.07 2.83 -9.06
CA ILE A 208 -12.01 4.26 -9.28
C ILE A 208 -12.03 4.46 -10.80
N ALA A 209 -13.12 5.04 -11.33
CA ALA A 209 -13.35 5.07 -12.78
C ALA A 209 -12.31 5.93 -13.52
N THR A 210 -11.87 5.47 -14.70
CA THR A 210 -10.94 6.19 -15.59
C THR A 210 -9.64 6.60 -14.86
N ASP A 211 -9.24 7.87 -14.93
CA ASP A 211 -8.04 8.45 -14.31
C ASP A 211 -8.35 9.18 -13.00
N ASN A 212 -9.54 8.96 -12.43
CA ASN A 212 -9.96 9.56 -11.17
C ASN A 212 -8.97 9.20 -10.05
N LYS A 213 -8.89 10.11 -9.07
CA LYS A 213 -7.86 10.09 -8.04
C LYS A 213 -8.47 9.83 -6.68
N ILE A 214 -7.79 9.01 -5.88
CA ILE A 214 -7.93 9.05 -4.42
C ILE A 214 -7.00 10.17 -3.94
N GLN A 215 -7.55 11.36 -3.71
CA GLN A 215 -6.81 12.52 -3.26
C GLN A 215 -6.73 12.58 -1.74
N PHE A 216 -5.60 13.03 -1.21
CA PHE A 216 -5.40 13.22 0.22
C PHE A 216 -5.00 14.67 0.47
N ARG A 217 -5.73 15.36 1.34
CA ARG A 217 -5.49 16.77 1.74
C ARG A 217 -5.68 17.80 0.61
N ASP A 218 -4.94 17.69 -0.48
CA ASP A 218 -4.97 18.59 -1.63
C ASP A 218 -4.77 17.82 -2.96
N THR A 219 -4.56 18.55 -4.05
CA THR A 219 -4.45 17.99 -5.41
C THR A 219 -3.07 17.41 -5.74
N GLY A 220 -2.05 17.68 -4.92
CA GLY A 220 -0.66 17.23 -5.13
C GLY A 220 -0.40 15.81 -4.63
N LEU A 221 -1.19 15.34 -3.66
CA LEU A 221 -1.04 14.04 -3.02
C LEU A 221 -2.20 13.11 -3.39
N TYR A 222 -1.92 12.08 -4.19
CA TYR A 222 -2.96 11.15 -4.67
C TYR A 222 -2.44 9.78 -5.09
N ILE A 223 -3.38 8.84 -5.18
CA ILE A 223 -3.21 7.54 -5.86
C ILE A 223 -4.17 7.50 -7.05
N ASN A 224 -3.66 7.17 -8.24
CA ASN A 224 -4.49 6.95 -9.43
C ASN A 224 -3.77 6.08 -10.48
N SER A 225 -4.41 5.93 -11.63
CA SER A 225 -3.81 5.29 -12.81
C SER A 225 -3.92 6.29 -13.96
N SER A 226 -2.84 7.01 -14.27
CA SER A 226 -2.85 8.00 -15.38
C SER A 226 -2.79 7.35 -16.76
N ALA A 227 -2.37 6.08 -16.83
CA ALA A 227 -2.40 5.24 -18.02
C ALA A 227 -2.69 3.78 -17.63
N ASP A 228 -3.34 3.03 -18.53
CA ASP A 228 -3.68 1.62 -18.29
C ASP A 228 -2.42 0.78 -17.99
N GLY A 229 -2.49 -0.04 -16.93
CA GLY A 229 -1.37 -0.84 -16.42
C GLY A 229 -0.39 -0.11 -15.52
N GLN A 230 -0.54 1.20 -15.29
CA GLN A 230 0.28 1.99 -14.38
C GLN A 230 -0.49 2.33 -13.10
N LEU A 231 0.16 2.18 -11.95
CA LEU A 231 -0.31 2.72 -10.68
C LEU A 231 0.61 3.88 -10.30
N ASP A 232 0.04 5.08 -10.23
CA ASP A 232 0.74 6.27 -9.79
C ASP A 232 0.49 6.50 -8.31
N ILE A 233 1.58 6.69 -7.57
CA ILE A 233 1.58 7.14 -6.18
C ILE A 233 2.34 8.46 -6.19
N VAL A 234 1.63 9.57 -6.06
CA VAL A 234 2.21 10.91 -6.19
C VAL A 234 2.15 11.59 -4.83
N ALA A 235 3.30 12.07 -4.37
CA ALA A 235 3.45 12.79 -3.10
C ALA A 235 4.35 14.02 -3.28
N ASP A 236 4.13 15.06 -2.47
CA ASP A 236 4.87 16.33 -2.58
C ASP A 236 6.34 16.21 -2.16
N THR A 237 6.64 15.35 -1.18
CA THR A 237 7.98 15.23 -0.59
C THR A 237 8.51 13.80 -0.67
N GLU A 238 7.79 12.84 -0.10
CA GLU A 238 8.23 11.44 -0.03
C GLU A 238 7.05 10.47 -0.03
N ILE A 239 7.31 9.25 -0.48
CA ILE A 239 6.43 8.09 -0.28
C ILE A 239 7.03 7.27 0.85
N GLN A 240 6.42 7.32 2.03
CA GLN A 240 6.87 6.55 3.18
C GLN A 240 6.21 5.16 3.19
N ILE A 241 7.02 4.10 3.19
CA ILE A 241 6.58 2.71 3.36
C ILE A 241 7.20 2.15 4.64
N VAL A 242 6.39 2.00 5.69
CA VAL A 242 6.84 1.46 6.98
C VAL A 242 6.54 -0.04 7.04
N ALA A 243 7.41 -0.84 6.42
CA ALA A 243 7.35 -2.30 6.46
C ALA A 243 8.74 -2.87 6.78
N THR A 244 8.80 -4.05 7.41
CA THR A 244 10.08 -4.74 7.68
C THR A 244 10.72 -5.29 6.40
N THR A 245 9.89 -5.63 5.43
CA THR A 245 10.28 -6.20 4.14
C THR A 245 9.33 -5.65 3.08
N ILE A 246 9.89 -5.28 1.93
CA ILE A 246 9.13 -4.91 0.73
C ILE A 246 9.49 -5.95 -0.32
N ASP A 247 8.49 -6.70 -0.79
CA ASP A 247 8.66 -7.67 -1.86
C ASP A 247 8.24 -7.02 -3.18
N ILE A 248 9.10 -7.12 -4.20
CA ILE A 248 8.88 -6.57 -5.53
C ILE A 248 9.23 -7.65 -6.56
N ASN A 249 8.21 -8.22 -7.18
CA ASN A 249 8.37 -9.28 -8.18
C ASN A 249 8.86 -8.77 -9.55
N GLY A 250 8.61 -7.48 -9.84
CA GLY A 250 9.01 -6.84 -11.09
C GLY A 250 10.43 -6.28 -11.05
N ALA A 251 10.93 -5.84 -12.20
CA ALA A 251 12.16 -5.06 -12.25
C ALA A 251 11.98 -3.73 -11.53
N VAL A 252 13.00 -3.28 -10.80
CA VAL A 252 13.02 -1.98 -10.12
C VAL A 252 13.98 -1.05 -10.86
N VAL A 253 13.48 0.10 -11.29
CA VAL A 253 14.30 1.18 -11.84
C VAL A 253 14.46 2.25 -10.77
N LEU A 254 15.70 2.66 -10.51
CA LEU A 254 16.02 3.72 -9.56
C LEU A 254 16.89 4.76 -10.28
N ASP A 255 16.30 5.91 -10.62
CA ASP A 255 17.01 7.01 -11.27
C ASP A 255 17.80 7.89 -10.29
N GLY A 256 17.49 7.78 -9.00
CA GLY A 256 18.14 8.50 -7.91
C GLY A 256 19.22 7.69 -7.18
N ALA A 257 19.95 8.35 -6.28
CA ALA A 257 20.95 7.69 -5.44
C ALA A 257 20.28 6.75 -4.40
N ILE A 258 20.87 5.57 -4.22
CA ILE A 258 20.48 4.63 -3.15
C ILE A 258 21.39 4.89 -1.95
N THR A 259 20.83 5.37 -0.84
CA THR A 259 21.59 5.63 0.40
C THR A 259 21.13 4.68 1.50
N GLY A 260 22.08 4.14 2.27
CA GLY A 260 21.78 3.26 3.42
C GLY A 260 21.47 1.80 3.08
N ALA A 261 21.51 1.42 1.80
CA ALA A 261 21.44 0.02 1.40
C ALA A 261 22.64 -0.76 1.97
N THR A 262 22.39 -1.96 2.48
CA THR A 262 23.40 -2.89 2.99
C THR A 262 23.12 -4.28 2.41
N ASN A 263 24.16 -5.12 2.31
CA ASN A 263 24.04 -6.51 1.81
C ASN A 263 23.42 -6.62 0.40
N ILE A 264 23.82 -5.74 -0.52
CA ILE A 264 23.39 -5.80 -1.92
C ILE A 264 23.92 -7.09 -2.55
N THR A 265 23.02 -7.93 -3.04
CA THR A 265 23.36 -9.14 -3.80
C THR A 265 22.82 -8.98 -5.21
N LEU A 266 23.69 -9.11 -6.20
CA LEU A 266 23.35 -9.09 -7.62
C LEU A 266 23.52 -10.51 -8.16
N SER A 267 22.54 -11.01 -8.90
CA SER A 267 22.67 -12.29 -9.62
C SER A 267 23.44 -12.16 -10.94
N GLY A 268 23.64 -10.92 -11.40
CA GLY A 268 24.42 -10.56 -12.58
C GLY A 268 25.57 -9.63 -12.25
N GLU A 269 26.07 -8.97 -13.27
CA GLU A 269 27.17 -8.00 -13.18
C GLU A 269 26.68 -6.64 -12.65
N LEU A 270 27.58 -5.91 -11.99
CA LEU A 270 27.41 -4.51 -11.68
C LEU A 270 27.90 -3.66 -12.86
N ASP A 271 26.99 -3.09 -13.63
CA ASP A 271 27.30 -2.06 -14.62
C ASP A 271 27.34 -0.67 -13.95
N ALA A 272 28.52 -0.25 -13.53
CA ALA A 272 28.74 1.05 -12.89
C ALA A 272 29.77 1.87 -13.68
N ALA A 273 29.44 3.13 -13.98
CA ALA A 273 30.37 4.05 -14.64
C ALA A 273 31.65 4.27 -13.82
N THR A 274 31.54 4.24 -12.49
CA THR A 274 32.65 4.29 -11.55
C THR A 274 32.30 3.45 -10.32
N LEU A 275 33.28 2.74 -9.78
CA LEU A 275 33.17 2.03 -8.51
C LEU A 275 34.08 2.70 -7.48
N ASP A 276 33.50 3.16 -6.37
CA ASP A 276 34.24 3.70 -5.23
C ASP A 276 34.05 2.77 -4.03
N ILE A 277 35.16 2.26 -3.50
CA ILE A 277 35.20 1.41 -2.31
C ILE A 277 36.16 2.09 -1.34
N SER A 278 35.62 2.74 -0.31
CA SER A 278 36.43 3.46 0.68
C SER A 278 37.24 2.53 1.60
N GLY A 279 36.92 1.24 1.61
CA GLY A 279 37.63 0.21 2.38
C GLY A 279 38.41 -0.74 1.48
N ASN A 280 38.63 -1.96 1.98
CA ASN A 280 39.21 -3.02 1.16
C ASN A 280 38.12 -3.66 0.29
N ALA A 281 38.45 -3.94 -0.97
CA ALA A 281 37.65 -4.83 -1.80
C ALA A 281 37.99 -6.28 -1.44
N ASP A 282 36.97 -7.11 -1.20
CA ASP A 282 37.10 -8.55 -1.04
C ASP A 282 36.64 -9.25 -2.32
N ILE A 283 37.52 -10.05 -2.92
CA ILE A 283 37.30 -10.75 -4.18
C ILE A 283 37.60 -12.23 -3.91
N ASP A 284 36.55 -13.05 -3.76
CA ASP A 284 36.66 -14.50 -3.51
C ASP A 284 37.23 -15.30 -4.70
N GLY A 285 37.44 -14.63 -5.84
CA GLY A 285 37.95 -15.20 -7.08
C GLY A 285 39.16 -14.47 -7.64
N THR A 286 39.25 -14.42 -8.97
CA THR A 286 40.26 -13.64 -9.68
C THR A 286 39.78 -12.23 -9.93
N LEU A 287 40.69 -11.27 -9.83
CA LEU A 287 40.45 -9.90 -10.26
C LEU A 287 40.97 -9.76 -11.69
N GLU A 288 40.05 -9.55 -12.64
CA GLU A 288 40.38 -9.16 -14.00
C GLU A 288 40.18 -7.65 -14.13
N THR A 289 41.19 -6.95 -14.63
CA THR A 289 41.16 -5.50 -14.83
C THR A 289 41.77 -5.16 -16.17
N ASP A 290 41.17 -4.24 -16.90
CA ASP A 290 41.76 -3.73 -18.15
C ASP A 290 43.10 -3.03 -17.90
N ALA A 291 43.23 -2.33 -16.77
CA ALA A 291 44.47 -1.72 -16.31
C ALA A 291 44.57 -1.77 -14.78
N LEU A 292 45.67 -2.32 -14.26
CA LEU A 292 45.99 -2.25 -12.84
C LEU A 292 46.81 -0.97 -12.57
N SER A 293 46.35 -0.16 -11.63
CA SER A 293 47.06 1.03 -11.16
C SER A 293 47.19 1.00 -9.65
N ILE A 294 48.37 1.33 -9.13
CA ILE A 294 48.65 1.40 -7.68
C ILE A 294 49.06 2.84 -7.37
N ASP A 295 48.36 3.47 -6.42
CA ASP A 295 48.54 4.88 -6.07
C ASP A 295 48.55 5.83 -7.29
N GLY A 296 47.66 5.56 -8.26
CA GLY A 296 47.54 6.32 -9.50
C GLY A 296 48.63 6.05 -10.55
N THR A 297 49.57 5.13 -10.29
CA THR A 297 50.58 4.71 -11.27
C THR A 297 50.18 3.39 -11.91
N ALA A 298 50.00 3.39 -13.23
CA ALA A 298 49.73 2.18 -13.98
C ALA A 298 50.89 1.19 -13.88
N VAL A 299 50.58 -0.06 -13.53
CA VAL A 299 51.50 -1.19 -13.63
C VAL A 299 51.58 -1.58 -15.10
N THR A 300 52.74 -1.39 -15.72
CA THR A 300 52.93 -1.63 -17.17
C THR A 300 53.45 -3.03 -17.49
N SER A 301 53.91 -3.77 -16.48
CA SER A 301 54.25 -5.19 -16.63
C SER A 301 53.03 -5.98 -17.04
N THR A 302 53.15 -6.75 -18.11
CA THR A 302 52.16 -7.73 -18.54
C THR A 302 52.07 -8.87 -17.52
N ALA A 303 50.94 -9.59 -17.51
CA ALA A 303 50.79 -10.81 -16.71
C ALA A 303 51.90 -11.83 -17.03
N ALA A 304 52.31 -11.93 -18.29
CA ALA A 304 53.41 -12.82 -18.68
C ALA A 304 54.75 -12.43 -18.02
N GLU A 305 55.07 -11.14 -17.96
CA GLU A 305 56.29 -10.66 -17.29
C GLU A 305 56.25 -10.88 -15.78
N LEU A 306 55.10 -10.66 -15.14
CA LEU A 306 54.95 -10.88 -13.69
C LEU A 306 54.97 -12.37 -13.34
N ASN A 307 54.33 -13.22 -14.15
CA ASN A 307 54.28 -14.67 -13.93
C ASN A 307 55.68 -15.32 -13.97
N VAL A 308 56.65 -14.73 -14.68
CA VAL A 308 58.04 -15.18 -14.61
C VAL A 308 58.65 -14.95 -13.22
N MET A 309 58.28 -13.86 -12.52
CA MET A 309 58.76 -13.58 -11.17
C MET A 309 58.11 -14.46 -10.11
N ASP A 310 56.85 -14.85 -10.30
CA ASP A 310 56.12 -15.79 -9.42
C ASP A 310 56.62 -17.25 -9.55
N GLY A 311 57.52 -17.49 -10.51
CA GLY A 311 58.17 -18.78 -10.72
C GLY A 311 57.44 -19.60 -11.78
N ASP A 312 57.83 -19.40 -13.04
CA ASP A 312 57.55 -20.41 -14.05
C ASP A 312 58.35 -21.70 -13.74
N THR A 313 57.82 -22.84 -14.16
CA THR A 313 58.35 -24.19 -13.89
C THR A 313 59.71 -24.49 -14.54
N SER A 314 60.30 -23.56 -15.30
CA SER A 314 61.62 -23.72 -15.89
C SER A 314 62.36 -22.38 -15.97
N ALA A 315 63.61 -22.37 -15.46
CA ALA A 315 64.50 -21.24 -15.67
C ALA A 315 64.88 -21.12 -17.16
N SER A 316 64.83 -19.91 -17.70
CA SER A 316 65.29 -19.63 -19.06
C SER A 316 66.82 -19.73 -19.16
N ASP A 317 67.35 -20.37 -20.20
CA ASP A 317 68.80 -20.43 -20.51
C ASP A 317 69.28 -19.11 -21.15
N VAL A 318 69.18 -18.01 -20.39
CA VAL A 318 69.54 -16.67 -20.85
C VAL A 318 71.00 -16.40 -20.50
N THR A 319 71.78 -16.01 -21.51
CA THR A 319 73.13 -15.51 -21.31
C THR A 319 73.05 -14.11 -20.72
N ILE A 320 73.55 -13.93 -19.50
CA ILE A 320 73.63 -12.61 -18.86
C ILE A 320 74.72 -11.77 -19.55
N VAL A 321 74.35 -10.57 -19.98
CA VAL A 321 75.23 -9.55 -20.56
C VAL A 321 75.29 -8.31 -19.68
N ASP A 322 76.30 -7.47 -19.92
CA ASP A 322 76.58 -6.25 -19.15
C ASP A 322 75.40 -5.27 -19.04
N ALA A 323 74.52 -5.26 -20.05
CA ALA A 323 73.34 -4.40 -20.11
C ALA A 323 72.14 -4.92 -19.31
N ASP A 324 72.14 -6.20 -18.92
CA ASP A 324 71.06 -6.78 -18.14
C ASP A 324 71.01 -6.18 -16.75
N GLN A 325 69.81 -6.14 -16.17
CA GLN A 325 69.57 -5.47 -14.90
C GLN A 325 68.96 -6.42 -13.90
N PHE A 326 69.41 -6.31 -12.66
CA PHE A 326 68.94 -7.07 -11.52
C PHE A 326 68.31 -6.11 -10.52
N VAL A 327 67.16 -6.48 -9.98
CA VAL A 327 66.52 -5.72 -8.90
C VAL A 327 67.16 -6.14 -7.57
N LEU A 328 67.73 -5.17 -6.86
CA LEU A 328 68.38 -5.36 -5.55
C LEU A 328 67.77 -4.38 -4.54
N ASN A 329 67.80 -4.74 -3.26
CA ASN A 329 67.52 -3.79 -2.18
C ASN A 329 68.83 -3.18 -1.65
N ASP A 330 69.01 -1.87 -1.85
CA ASP A 330 70.15 -1.11 -1.32
C ASP A 330 69.67 -0.17 -0.20
N GLY A 331 69.94 -0.56 1.04
CA GLY A 331 69.60 0.26 2.22
C GLY A 331 68.10 0.56 2.40
N GLY A 332 67.19 -0.29 1.91
CA GLY A 332 65.74 -0.12 2.01
C GLY A 332 65.07 0.43 0.73
N THR A 333 65.84 0.74 -0.31
CA THR A 333 65.31 1.18 -1.61
C THR A 333 65.57 0.12 -2.68
N MET A 334 64.54 -0.24 -3.44
CA MET A 334 64.71 -1.12 -4.59
C MET A 334 65.42 -0.37 -5.72
N LYS A 335 66.46 -0.97 -6.28
CA LYS A 335 67.26 -0.43 -7.39
C LYS A 335 67.37 -1.50 -8.47
N GLN A 336 67.28 -1.10 -9.72
CA GLN A 336 67.81 -1.91 -10.82
C GLN A 336 69.30 -1.62 -10.96
N VAL A 337 70.11 -2.68 -10.98
CA VAL A 337 71.58 -2.61 -11.06
C VAL A 337 72.06 -3.48 -12.20
N ALA A 338 72.90 -2.91 -13.06
CA ALA A 338 73.45 -3.61 -14.21
C ALA A 338 74.37 -4.77 -13.82
N ALA A 339 74.39 -5.84 -14.61
CA ALA A 339 75.23 -7.04 -14.41
C ALA A 339 76.72 -6.71 -14.23
N THR A 340 77.21 -5.66 -14.91
CA THR A 340 78.58 -5.13 -14.77
C THR A 340 79.00 -4.84 -13.33
N LYS A 341 78.09 -4.34 -12.50
CA LYS A 341 78.37 -4.02 -11.09
C LYS A 341 78.53 -5.27 -10.24
N LEU A 342 77.83 -6.35 -10.59
CA LEU A 342 77.98 -7.64 -9.93
C LEU A 342 79.31 -8.29 -10.32
N SER A 343 79.68 -8.25 -11.60
CA SER A 343 80.97 -8.76 -12.10
C SER A 343 82.15 -8.15 -11.33
N ALA A 344 82.17 -6.82 -11.17
CA ALA A 344 83.20 -6.10 -10.41
C ALA A 344 83.36 -6.58 -8.95
N TYR A 345 82.29 -7.09 -8.33
CA TYR A 345 82.34 -7.61 -6.96
C TYR A 345 83.01 -9.00 -6.87
N VAL A 346 83.00 -9.81 -7.94
CA VAL A 346 83.38 -11.24 -7.91
C VAL A 346 84.58 -11.65 -8.77
N GLU A 347 85.30 -10.72 -9.44
CA GLU A 347 86.34 -11.13 -10.41
C GLU A 347 87.52 -11.92 -9.79
N SER A 348 87.98 -12.94 -10.53
CA SER A 348 89.10 -13.83 -10.19
C SER A 348 90.48 -13.21 -10.47
N VAL A 349 91.52 -13.76 -9.85
CA VAL A 349 92.92 -13.37 -10.13
C VAL A 349 93.25 -13.47 -11.63
N GLY A 350 93.90 -12.44 -12.17
CA GLY A 350 94.26 -12.31 -13.59
C GLY A 350 93.24 -11.59 -14.47
N VAL A 351 92.00 -11.37 -14.01
CA VAL A 351 91.02 -10.54 -14.73
C VAL A 351 91.29 -9.06 -14.40
N ASN A 352 91.47 -8.24 -15.43
CA ASN A 352 91.81 -6.81 -15.29
C ASN A 352 93.09 -6.51 -14.47
N GLN A 353 93.99 -7.49 -14.36
CA GLN A 353 95.29 -7.33 -13.70
C GLN A 353 96.43 -7.37 -14.72
N GLN A 354 97.56 -6.73 -14.42
CA GLN A 354 98.75 -6.75 -15.28
C GLN A 354 100.03 -7.05 -14.50
N TRP A 355 101.02 -7.64 -15.18
CA TRP A 355 102.31 -7.96 -14.57
C TRP A 355 103.20 -6.71 -14.49
N TYR A 356 103.66 -6.41 -13.29
CA TYR A 356 104.63 -5.35 -13.01
C TYR A 356 105.99 -5.96 -12.65
N ASP A 357 107.06 -5.47 -13.26
CA ASP A 357 108.43 -5.78 -12.81
C ASP A 357 108.75 -4.94 -11.57
N MET A 358 108.95 -5.64 -10.46
CA MET A 358 109.20 -5.09 -9.14
C MET A 358 110.64 -5.34 -8.68
N SER A 359 111.51 -5.91 -9.53
CA SER A 359 112.88 -6.32 -9.18
C SER A 359 113.72 -5.17 -8.61
N GLY A 360 113.49 -3.93 -9.06
CA GLY A 360 114.16 -2.72 -8.54
C GLY A 360 113.54 -2.10 -7.27
N SER A 361 112.37 -2.57 -6.85
CA SER A 361 111.60 -2.01 -5.72
C SER A 361 111.38 -3.01 -4.57
N ARG A 362 111.94 -4.21 -4.70
CA ARG A 362 111.80 -5.31 -3.76
C ARG A 362 113.17 -5.74 -3.26
N SER A 363 113.21 -6.22 -2.03
CA SER A 363 114.43 -6.69 -1.39
C SER A 363 114.18 -8.04 -0.72
N ILE A 364 115.18 -8.92 -0.78
CA ILE A 364 115.15 -10.21 -0.08
C ILE A 364 115.07 -9.95 1.43
N GLY A 365 114.25 -10.72 2.13
CA GLY A 365 114.01 -10.60 3.58
C GLY A 365 113.00 -9.53 3.99
N THR A 366 112.59 -8.63 3.09
CA THR A 366 111.58 -7.59 3.37
C THR A 366 110.16 -8.11 3.15
N SER A 367 109.26 -7.80 4.08
CA SER A 367 107.82 -8.12 4.00
C SER A 367 107.05 -7.02 3.26
N TYR A 368 106.21 -7.42 2.31
CA TYR A 368 105.32 -6.54 1.54
C TYR A 368 103.87 -6.98 1.73
N GLN A 369 102.92 -6.04 1.70
CA GLN A 369 101.48 -6.34 1.80
C GLN A 369 100.80 -6.19 0.44
N ASN A 370 99.82 -7.05 0.17
CA ASN A 370 98.89 -6.87 -0.93
C ASN A 370 97.78 -5.89 -0.53
N THR A 371 97.89 -4.65 -1.00
CA THR A 371 96.93 -3.57 -0.71
C THR A 371 95.95 -3.30 -1.87
N THR A 372 95.92 -4.15 -2.88
CA THR A 372 95.14 -3.93 -4.12
C THR A 372 93.63 -4.14 -3.96
N GLY A 373 93.17 -4.67 -2.82
CA GLY A 373 91.77 -5.03 -2.59
C GLY A 373 91.34 -6.35 -3.27
N ARG A 374 92.24 -7.01 -4.02
CA ARG A 374 91.99 -8.30 -4.69
C ARG A 374 93.19 -9.23 -4.53
N ALA A 375 93.06 -10.51 -4.88
CA ALA A 375 94.21 -11.42 -4.89
C ALA A 375 95.21 -11.01 -5.99
N ILE A 376 96.51 -11.15 -5.73
CA ILE A 376 97.59 -10.91 -6.70
C ILE A 376 98.39 -12.20 -6.89
N MET A 377 99.14 -12.31 -7.99
CA MET A 377 100.16 -13.36 -8.13
C MET A 377 101.55 -12.74 -8.04
N VAL A 378 102.43 -13.33 -7.24
CA VAL A 378 103.81 -12.88 -7.07
C VAL A 378 104.71 -13.97 -7.63
N SER A 379 105.64 -13.59 -8.51
CA SER A 379 106.67 -14.45 -9.06
C SER A 379 108.03 -13.90 -8.65
N VAL A 380 108.79 -14.67 -7.88
CA VAL A 380 110.13 -14.29 -7.42
C VAL A 380 111.15 -15.27 -7.99
N GLY A 381 112.30 -14.76 -8.38
CA GLY A 381 113.44 -15.54 -8.79
C GLY A 381 114.73 -14.90 -8.29
N SER A 382 115.63 -15.71 -7.80
CA SER A 382 116.85 -15.23 -7.16
C SER A 382 118.00 -16.22 -7.30
N THR A 383 119.22 -15.70 -7.31
CA THR A 383 120.43 -16.52 -7.20
C THR A 383 120.57 -17.01 -5.76
N ILE A 384 120.72 -18.31 -5.58
CA ILE A 384 120.71 -18.97 -4.27
C ILE A 384 121.79 -20.04 -4.19
N SER A 385 122.31 -20.29 -2.99
CA SER A 385 123.26 -21.39 -2.71
C SER A 385 122.66 -22.48 -1.80
N TYR A 386 121.49 -22.20 -1.21
CA TYR A 386 120.71 -23.07 -0.33
C TYR A 386 119.22 -22.88 -0.60
N GLU A 387 118.39 -23.80 -0.10
CA GLU A 387 116.94 -23.75 -0.23
C GLU A 387 116.35 -22.52 0.50
N VAL A 388 115.55 -21.73 -0.21
CA VAL A 388 114.88 -20.53 0.32
C VAL A 388 113.41 -20.53 -0.11
N TYR A 389 112.58 -19.72 0.56
CA TYR A 389 111.12 -19.81 0.40
C TYR A 389 110.52 -18.48 -0.03
N LEU A 390 109.56 -18.56 -0.94
CA LEU A 390 108.52 -17.55 -1.06
C LEU A 390 107.50 -17.85 0.04
N GLN A 391 107.27 -16.87 0.90
CA GLN A 391 106.38 -17.01 2.04
C GLN A 391 105.23 -16.02 1.95
N VAL A 392 104.05 -16.45 2.40
CA VAL A 392 102.86 -15.61 2.57
C VAL A 392 102.42 -15.66 4.02
N SER A 393 101.85 -14.56 4.51
CA SER A 393 101.36 -14.41 5.86
C SER A 393 100.07 -13.61 5.88
N HIS A 394 99.05 -14.07 6.59
CA HIS A 394 97.81 -13.31 6.75
C HIS A 394 97.93 -12.15 7.76
N ASN A 395 98.97 -12.13 8.60
CA ASN A 395 99.12 -11.19 9.72
C ASN A 395 100.51 -10.50 9.80
N GLY A 396 101.42 -10.80 8.88
CA GLY A 396 102.77 -10.25 8.83
C GLY A 396 103.77 -10.91 9.78
N SER A 397 103.34 -11.83 10.64
CA SER A 397 104.16 -12.46 11.70
C SER A 397 104.25 -13.98 11.58
N SER A 398 103.15 -14.64 11.18
CA SER A 398 103.06 -16.09 10.97
C SER A 398 103.21 -16.40 9.49
N TRP A 399 104.30 -17.06 9.10
CA TRP A 399 104.68 -17.24 7.70
C TRP A 399 104.47 -18.67 7.23
N VAL A 400 103.80 -18.83 6.08
CA VAL A 400 103.61 -20.10 5.39
C VAL A 400 104.50 -20.11 4.15
N ASN A 401 105.31 -21.16 3.99
CA ASN A 401 106.09 -21.38 2.77
C ASN A 401 105.13 -21.80 1.66
N VAL A 402 104.94 -20.93 0.66
CA VAL A 402 104.01 -21.15 -0.46
C VAL A 402 104.72 -21.49 -1.76
N GLY A 403 106.04 -21.38 -1.77
CA GLY A 403 106.86 -22.01 -2.79
C GLY A 403 108.33 -21.99 -2.41
N THR A 404 109.09 -22.86 -3.06
CA THR A 404 110.48 -23.17 -2.73
C THR A 404 111.37 -22.84 -3.92
N LEU A 405 112.48 -22.15 -3.66
CA LEU A 405 113.56 -21.98 -4.62
C LEU A 405 114.71 -22.89 -4.16
N GLY A 406 114.99 -23.97 -4.92
CA GLY A 406 115.98 -25.00 -4.55
C GLY A 406 117.39 -24.68 -5.04
N GLY A 407 118.40 -24.87 -4.18
CA GLY A 407 119.82 -24.68 -4.52
C GLY A 407 120.65 -25.95 -4.32
N HIS A 408 121.64 -26.21 -5.18
CA HIS A 408 122.51 -27.38 -5.12
C HIS A 408 123.80 -27.11 -4.32
N GLY A 409 123.72 -27.31 -3.00
CA GLY A 409 124.87 -27.61 -2.14
C GLY A 409 126.14 -26.77 -2.35
N GLY A 410 126.01 -25.44 -2.46
CA GLY A 410 127.15 -24.51 -2.57
C GLY A 410 127.48 -24.00 -3.98
N ILE A 411 126.71 -24.37 -5.01
CA ILE A 411 126.79 -23.74 -6.34
C ILE A 411 125.65 -22.71 -6.47
N ASN A 412 125.97 -21.52 -6.99
CA ASN A 412 124.97 -20.49 -7.26
C ASN A 412 124.08 -20.91 -8.43
N ASP A 413 122.80 -21.20 -8.15
CA ASP A 413 121.78 -21.54 -9.14
C ASP A 413 120.65 -20.49 -9.13
N SER A 414 119.93 -20.35 -10.24
CA SER A 414 118.78 -19.45 -10.35
C SER A 414 117.49 -20.24 -10.18
N GLY A 415 116.89 -20.12 -9.00
CA GLY A 415 115.55 -20.66 -8.72
C GLY A 415 114.46 -19.63 -8.97
N SER A 416 113.24 -20.09 -9.26
CA SER A 416 112.05 -19.25 -9.27
C SER A 416 110.88 -19.93 -8.56
N SER A 417 109.97 -19.13 -8.01
CA SER A 417 108.79 -19.57 -7.28
C SER A 417 107.67 -18.55 -7.47
N GLN A 418 106.43 -19.04 -7.56
CA GLN A 418 105.25 -18.20 -7.69
C GLN A 418 104.21 -18.56 -6.64
N ALA A 419 103.46 -17.57 -6.18
CA ALA A 419 102.34 -17.78 -5.27
C ALA A 419 101.25 -16.72 -5.45
N ILE A 420 100.01 -17.09 -5.13
CA ILE A 420 98.92 -16.14 -4.98
C ILE A 420 98.98 -15.54 -3.58
N VAL A 421 98.84 -14.22 -3.50
CA VAL A 421 98.75 -13.47 -2.23
C VAL A 421 97.36 -12.85 -2.16
N PRO A 422 96.47 -13.33 -1.26
CA PRO A 422 95.15 -12.74 -1.11
C PRO A 422 95.19 -11.26 -0.73
N ALA A 423 94.08 -10.55 -0.94
CA ALA A 423 93.96 -9.15 -0.51
C ALA A 423 94.26 -9.01 0.99
N GLY A 424 95.00 -7.97 1.36
CA GLY A 424 95.41 -7.70 2.74
C GLY A 424 96.53 -8.61 3.30
N HIS A 425 96.95 -9.67 2.59
CA HIS A 425 97.99 -10.58 3.06
C HIS A 425 99.40 -10.05 2.75
N TYR A 426 100.38 -10.50 3.53
CA TYR A 426 101.80 -10.19 3.41
C TYR A 426 102.56 -11.29 2.67
N TYR A 427 103.65 -10.94 2.01
CA TYR A 427 104.52 -11.86 1.28
C TYR A 427 105.98 -11.40 1.33
N LYS A 428 106.91 -12.35 1.30
CA LYS A 428 108.36 -12.09 1.25
C LYS A 428 109.12 -13.27 0.66
N GLN A 429 110.31 -13.00 0.15
CA GLN A 429 111.32 -14.03 -0.04
C GLN A 429 112.20 -14.10 1.21
N SER A 430 112.28 -15.27 1.86
CA SER A 430 112.89 -15.41 3.19
C SER A 430 114.42 -15.47 3.20
N GLY A 431 115.07 -15.68 2.04
CA GLY A 431 116.52 -15.74 1.90
C GLY A 431 116.95 -15.77 0.44
N GLY A 432 118.25 -15.67 0.16
CA GLY A 432 118.84 -15.66 -1.18
C GLY A 432 119.92 -14.59 -1.32
N LEU A 433 120.67 -14.61 -2.43
CA LEU A 433 121.79 -13.69 -2.64
C LEU A 433 121.36 -12.45 -3.40
N ASN A 434 120.81 -12.62 -4.61
CA ASN A 434 120.42 -11.52 -5.49
C ASN A 434 119.09 -11.83 -6.17
N ILE A 435 118.24 -10.80 -6.32
CA ILE A 435 117.00 -10.92 -7.11
C ILE A 435 117.38 -10.96 -8.59
N VAL A 436 116.89 -11.99 -9.27
CA VAL A 436 116.97 -12.14 -10.74
C VAL A 436 115.69 -11.62 -11.38
N VAL A 437 114.55 -11.90 -10.76
CA VAL A 437 113.24 -11.37 -11.14
C VAL A 437 112.34 -11.24 -9.92
N TRP A 438 111.56 -10.18 -9.85
CA TRP A 438 110.41 -10.10 -8.97
C TRP A 438 109.29 -9.44 -9.74
N ALA A 439 108.24 -10.19 -10.06
CA ALA A 439 107.10 -9.70 -10.80
C ALA A 439 105.81 -9.90 -10.00
N GLU A 440 104.88 -8.96 -10.12
CA GLU A 440 103.58 -9.02 -9.44
C GLU A 440 102.45 -8.78 -10.47
N LEU A 441 101.53 -9.73 -10.60
CA LEU A 441 100.27 -9.58 -11.33
C LEU A 441 99.27 -8.90 -10.40
N ARG A 442 98.98 -7.62 -10.64
CA ARG A 442 98.18 -6.78 -9.74
C ARG A 442 97.06 -6.05 -10.44
#